data_AF-A0A7C1WQY7-F1
#
_entry.id   AF-A0A7C1WQY7-F1
#
_cell.length_a   1.000
_cell.length_b   1.000
_cell.length_c   1.000
_cell.angle_alpha   90.00
_cell.angle_beta   90.00
_cell.angle_gamma   90.00
#
_symmetry.space_group_name_H-M   'P 1'
#
loop_
_entity.id
_entity.type
_entity.pdbx_description
1 polymer ?
#
loop_
_entity_poly.entity_id
_entity_poly.type
_entity_poly.pdbx_seq_one_letter_code
_entity_poly.pdbx_strand_id
1 'polypeptide(L)'
;MNKKKNNNEEVIFGMKLREANKKNDYIRNIINGRYFLARCNMIATQIQNNDIKEKIDGCIKTEEYMRSEYAMQKMQAIMSMRNAYFAKKDLFEDFKFNDKDILSLEEDYYDGKVIREDYDELYKKDNKAKFVK
;
A
#
# COMPACT_ATOMS: atom_id res chain seq x y z
N MET A 1 19.89 -35.80 11.00
CA MET A 1 18.52 -35.43 11.40
C MET A 1 18.19 -33.92 11.30
N ASN A 2 19.13 -33.04 10.90
CA ASN A 2 18.89 -31.57 10.91
C ASN A 2 18.21 -30.98 9.65
N LYS A 3 18.14 -31.69 8.52
CA LYS A 3 17.53 -31.13 7.28
C LYS A 3 16.00 -30.92 7.36
N LYS A 4 15.28 -31.74 8.15
CA LYS A 4 13.81 -31.62 8.27
C LYS A 4 13.36 -30.47 9.16
N LYS A 5 14.14 -30.09 10.19
CA LYS A 5 13.80 -28.96 11.08
C LYS A 5 13.97 -27.61 10.38
N ASN A 6 15.08 -27.42 9.66
CA ASN A 6 15.33 -26.18 8.90
C ASN A 6 14.29 -25.93 7.79
N ASN A 7 13.75 -26.98 7.15
CA ASN A 7 12.70 -26.82 6.14
C ASN A 7 11.39 -26.29 6.72
N ASN A 8 11.03 -26.67 7.95
CA ASN A 8 9.79 -26.18 8.58
C ASN A 8 9.90 -24.70 8.97
N GLU A 9 11.06 -24.27 9.47
CA GLU A 9 11.30 -22.87 9.82
C GLU A 9 11.28 -21.99 8.56
N GLU A 10 11.87 -22.43 7.44
CA GLU A 10 11.86 -21.71 6.17
C GLU A 10 10.43 -21.51 5.61
N VAL A 11 9.59 -22.54 5.74
CA VAL A 11 8.18 -22.45 5.33
C VAL A 11 7.41 -21.49 6.23
N ILE A 12 7.62 -21.53 7.55
CA ILE A 12 6.98 -20.61 8.50
C ILE A 12 7.38 -19.16 8.22
N PHE A 13 8.67 -18.91 7.97
CA PHE A 13 9.16 -17.59 7.61
C PHE A 13 8.52 -17.08 6.30
N GLY A 14 8.49 -17.93 5.27
CA GLY A 14 7.83 -17.59 3.99
C GLY A 14 6.34 -17.27 4.15
N MET A 15 5.64 -17.98 5.05
CA MET A 15 4.23 -17.69 5.37
C MET A 15 4.06 -16.33 6.07
N LYS A 16 4.89 -16.02 7.06
CA LYS A 16 4.90 -14.71 7.74
C LYS A 16 5.20 -13.56 6.79
N LEU A 17 6.17 -13.74 5.89
CA LEU A 17 6.52 -12.75 4.88
C LEU A 17 5.37 -12.50 3.91
N ARG A 18 4.69 -13.57 3.47
CA ARG A 18 3.52 -13.46 2.59
C ARG A 18 2.38 -12.70 3.28
N GLU A 19 2.14 -12.97 4.56
CA GLU A 19 1.13 -12.26 5.37
C GLU A 19 1.46 -10.76 5.50
N ALA A 20 2.70 -10.43 5.88
CA ALA A 20 3.17 -9.05 6.01
C ALA A 20 3.01 -8.27 4.69
N ASN A 21 3.37 -8.88 3.56
CA ASN A 21 3.19 -8.29 2.24
C ASN A 21 1.71 -8.01 1.93
N LYS A 22 0.80 -8.91 2.30
CA LYS A 22 -0.63 -8.72 2.07
C LYS A 22 -1.23 -7.63 2.96
N LYS A 23 -0.78 -7.51 4.21
CA LYS A 23 -1.11 -6.37 5.08
C LYS A 23 -0.67 -5.05 4.46
N ASN A 24 0.58 -5.01 3.98
CA ASN A 24 1.15 -3.83 3.32
C ASN A 24 0.42 -3.48 2.02
N ASP A 25 0.04 -4.46 1.22
CA ASP A 25 -0.74 -4.24 0.01
C ASP A 25 -2.11 -3.62 0.33
N TYR A 26 -2.80 -4.12 1.36
CA TYR A 26 -4.07 -3.55 1.81
C TYR A 26 -3.91 -2.08 2.22
N ILE A 27 -2.99 -1.80 3.15
CA ILE A 27 -2.78 -0.45 3.68
C ILE A 27 -2.32 0.51 2.59
N ARG A 28 -1.34 0.14 1.77
CA ARG A 28 -0.85 0.98 0.66
C ARG A 28 -1.99 1.38 -0.28
N ASN A 29 -2.86 0.43 -0.62
CA ASN A 29 -3.98 0.71 -1.54
C ASN A 29 -5.04 1.62 -0.90
N ILE A 30 -5.32 1.49 0.40
CA ILE A 30 -6.19 2.42 1.12
C ILE A 30 -5.60 3.82 1.15
N ILE A 31 -4.31 3.95 1.48
CA ILE A 31 -3.61 5.25 1.54
C ILE A 31 -3.70 5.96 0.20
N ASN A 32 -3.30 5.27 -0.86
CA ASN A 32 -3.33 5.80 -2.21
C ASN A 32 -4.75 6.18 -2.63
N GLY A 33 -5.73 5.30 -2.37
CA GLY A 33 -7.13 5.58 -2.67
C GLY A 33 -7.63 6.85 -2.00
N ARG A 34 -7.35 7.03 -0.71
CA ARG A 34 -7.75 8.23 0.04
C ARG A 34 -7.04 9.49 -0.44
N TYR A 35 -5.74 9.39 -0.70
CA TYR A 35 -4.96 10.49 -1.26
C TYR A 35 -5.55 10.97 -2.59
N PHE A 36 -5.82 10.04 -3.51
CA PHE A 36 -6.40 10.38 -4.81
C PHE A 36 -7.82 10.95 -4.69
N LEU A 37 -8.65 10.45 -3.76
CA LEU A 37 -9.96 11.04 -3.49
C LEU A 37 -9.87 12.46 -2.94
N ALA A 38 -8.99 12.71 -1.97
CA ALA A 38 -8.77 14.05 -1.43
C ALA A 38 -8.29 15.02 -2.53
N ARG A 39 -7.38 14.56 -3.40
CA ARG A 39 -6.90 15.31 -4.55
C ARG A 39 -8.02 15.62 -5.55
N CYS A 40 -8.88 14.64 -5.87
CA CYS A 40 -10.07 14.84 -6.70
C CYS A 40 -10.98 15.94 -6.15
N ASN A 41 -11.28 15.89 -4.85
CA ASN A 41 -12.13 16.88 -4.20
C ASN A 41 -11.51 18.27 -4.28
N MET A 42 -10.21 18.38 -4.01
CA MET A 42 -9.51 19.65 -4.07
C MET A 42 -9.52 20.28 -5.48
N ILE A 43 -9.29 19.46 -6.52
CA ILE A 43 -9.38 19.91 -7.91
C ILE A 43 -10.82 20.34 -8.24
N ALA A 44 -11.81 19.53 -7.85
CA ALA A 44 -13.22 19.83 -8.09
C ALA A 44 -13.63 21.18 -7.45
N THR A 45 -13.20 21.44 -6.22
CA THR A 45 -13.45 22.72 -5.54
C THR A 45 -12.79 23.90 -6.27
N GLN A 46 -11.55 23.76 -6.74
CA GLN A 46 -10.88 24.83 -7.49
C GLN A 46 -11.58 25.15 -8.81
N ILE A 47 -12.05 24.13 -9.54
CA ILE A 47 -12.83 24.30 -10.77
C ILE A 47 -14.18 24.96 -10.45
N GLN A 48 -14.93 24.45 -9.46
CA GLN A 48 -16.26 24.98 -9.11
C GLN A 48 -16.23 26.43 -8.66
N ASN A 49 -15.16 26.83 -7.96
CA ASN A 49 -14.99 28.20 -7.47
C ASN A 49 -14.31 29.13 -8.49
N ASN A 50 -13.92 28.63 -9.67
CA ASN A 50 -13.09 29.35 -10.64
C ASN A 50 -11.81 29.97 -10.02
N ASP A 51 -11.22 29.29 -9.03
CA ASP A 51 -10.08 29.77 -8.25
C ASP A 51 -8.92 28.75 -8.33
N ILE A 52 -8.39 28.56 -9.54
CA ILE A 52 -7.28 27.65 -9.81
C ILE A 52 -5.97 28.30 -9.33
N LYS A 53 -5.36 27.70 -8.30
CA LYS A 53 -4.10 28.18 -7.69
C LYS A 53 -2.88 27.39 -8.12
N GLU A 54 -3.11 26.28 -8.81
CA GLU A 54 -2.07 25.33 -9.14
C GLU A 54 -1.32 25.74 -10.41
N LYS A 55 0.00 25.49 -10.39
CA LYS A 55 0.89 25.88 -11.49
C LYS A 55 1.54 24.66 -12.13
N ILE A 56 1.85 24.79 -13.42
CA ILE A 56 2.70 23.89 -14.20
C ILE A 56 3.70 24.76 -14.97
N ASP A 57 4.99 24.46 -14.86
CA ASP A 57 6.08 25.20 -15.49
C ASP A 57 6.02 26.73 -15.29
N GLY A 58 5.57 27.15 -14.09
CA GLY A 58 5.45 28.56 -13.71
C GLY A 58 4.14 29.24 -14.12
N CYS A 59 3.32 28.61 -14.97
CA CYS A 59 2.02 29.12 -15.42
C CYS A 59 0.87 28.53 -14.59
N ILE A 60 -0.22 29.28 -14.40
CA ILE A 60 -1.44 28.74 -13.79
C ILE A 60 -2.03 27.68 -14.73
N LYS A 61 -2.40 26.53 -14.18
CA LYS A 61 -3.05 25.45 -14.94
C LYS A 61 -4.38 25.95 -15.51
N THR A 62 -4.68 25.57 -16.75
CA THR A 62 -5.99 25.86 -17.35
C THR A 62 -7.07 24.96 -16.73
N GLU A 63 -8.33 25.35 -16.91
CA GLU A 63 -9.46 24.54 -16.44
C GLU A 63 -9.50 23.17 -17.13
N GLU A 64 -9.21 23.09 -18.43
CA GLU A 64 -9.15 21.84 -19.18
C GLU A 64 -8.08 20.90 -18.60
N TYR A 65 -6.91 21.45 -18.28
CA TYR A 65 -5.84 20.68 -17.65
C TYR A 65 -6.28 20.14 -16.28
N MET A 66 -6.91 20.99 -15.45
CA MET A 66 -7.44 20.57 -14.15
C MET A 66 -8.52 19.49 -14.30
N ARG A 67 -9.41 19.58 -15.31
CA ARG A 67 -10.42 18.55 -15.60
C ARG A 67 -9.79 17.22 -16.02
N SER A 68 -8.73 17.25 -16.82
CA SER A 68 -7.98 16.05 -17.18
C SER A 68 -7.30 15.42 -15.97
N GLU A 69 -6.65 16.22 -15.11
CA GLU A 69 -6.08 15.72 -13.85
C GLU A 69 -7.17 15.10 -12.97
N TYR A 70 -8.31 15.77 -12.78
CA TYR A 70 -9.42 15.24 -12.01
C TYR A 70 -9.86 13.85 -12.50
N ALA A 71 -10.02 13.67 -13.81
CA ALA A 71 -10.40 12.37 -14.38
C ALA A 71 -9.35 11.29 -14.11
N MET A 72 -8.07 11.61 -14.25
CA MET A 72 -6.96 10.70 -13.94
C MET A 72 -6.93 10.31 -12.46
N GLN A 73 -7.02 11.29 -11.56
CA GLN A 73 -7.02 11.07 -10.11
C GLN A 73 -8.23 10.21 -9.70
N LYS A 74 -9.40 10.44 -10.32
CA LYS A 74 -10.61 9.63 -10.08
C LYS A 74 -10.40 8.18 -10.49
N MET A 75 -9.78 7.93 -11.64
CA MET A 75 -9.44 6.58 -12.07
C MET A 75 -8.46 5.90 -11.10
N GLN A 76 -7.41 6.61 -10.68
CA GLN A 76 -6.42 6.10 -9.73
C GLN A 76 -7.03 5.79 -8.36
N ALA A 77 -7.95 6.63 -7.88
CA ALA A 77 -8.73 6.38 -6.67
C ALA A 77 -9.54 5.08 -6.76
N ILE A 78 -10.29 4.90 -7.86
CA ILE A 78 -11.10 3.69 -8.10
C ILE A 78 -10.22 2.45 -8.12
N MET A 79 -9.10 2.49 -8.86
CA MET A 79 -8.18 1.36 -8.96
C MET A 79 -7.58 0.99 -7.60
N SER A 80 -7.14 1.99 -6.82
CA SER A 80 -6.55 1.78 -5.51
C SER A 80 -7.57 1.20 -4.54
N MET A 81 -8.79 1.75 -4.47
CA MET A 81 -9.85 1.23 -3.61
C MET A 81 -10.30 -0.18 -4.01
N ARG A 82 -10.36 -0.48 -5.31
CA ARG A 82 -10.63 -1.83 -5.83
C ARG A 82 -9.55 -2.82 -5.38
N ASN A 83 -8.28 -2.44 -5.47
CA ASN A 83 -7.18 -3.29 -5.04
C ASN A 83 -7.16 -3.48 -3.52
N ALA A 84 -7.52 -2.44 -2.75
CA ALA A 84 -7.71 -2.55 -1.30
C ALA A 84 -8.81 -3.57 -0.95
N TYR A 85 -9.94 -3.54 -1.67
CA TYR A 85 -11.01 -4.52 -1.49
C TYR A 85 -10.52 -5.96 -1.69
N PHE A 86 -9.79 -6.24 -2.77
CA PHE A 86 -9.26 -7.58 -3.02
C PHE A 86 -8.18 -7.99 -2.01
N ALA A 87 -7.28 -7.08 -1.64
CA ALA A 87 -6.29 -7.37 -0.60
C ALA A 87 -6.95 -7.69 0.75
N LYS A 88 -8.01 -6.96 1.13
CA LYS A 88 -8.82 -7.25 2.31
C LYS A 88 -9.48 -8.64 2.22
N LYS A 89 -10.03 -8.98 1.05
CA LYS A 89 -10.62 -10.29 0.81
C LYS A 89 -9.60 -11.42 0.98
N ASP A 90 -8.39 -11.25 0.43
CA ASP A 90 -7.28 -12.20 0.62
C ASP A 90 -6.93 -12.36 2.11
N LEU A 91 -6.88 -11.27 2.88
CA LEU A 91 -6.61 -11.33 4.33
C LEU A 91 -7.67 -12.15 5.08
N PHE A 92 -8.95 -12.03 4.72
CA PHE A 92 -10.02 -12.86 5.28
C PHE A 92 -9.92 -14.33 4.87
N GLU A 93 -9.76 -14.60 3.56
CA GLU A 93 -9.88 -15.94 3.00
C GLU A 93 -8.62 -16.79 3.24
N ASP A 94 -7.44 -16.24 2.95
CA ASP A 94 -6.16 -16.94 3.02
C ASP A 94 -5.53 -16.87 4.42
N PHE A 95 -5.66 -15.73 5.12
CA PHE A 95 -4.97 -15.47 6.38
C PHE A 95 -5.90 -15.48 7.60
N LYS A 96 -7.20 -15.72 7.41
CA LYS A 96 -8.20 -15.87 8.48
C LYS A 96 -8.31 -14.66 9.41
N PHE A 97 -8.07 -13.46 8.86
CA PHE A 97 -8.31 -12.21 9.59
C PHE A 97 -9.80 -12.09 9.93
N ASN A 98 -10.12 -11.31 10.94
CA ASN A 98 -11.48 -10.88 11.26
C ASN A 98 -11.57 -9.34 11.18
N ASP A 99 -12.78 -8.79 11.35
CA ASP A 99 -12.98 -7.34 11.27
C ASP A 99 -12.16 -6.56 12.30
N LYS A 100 -11.94 -7.10 13.51
CA LYS A 100 -11.10 -6.44 14.53
C LYS A 100 -9.64 -6.39 14.10
N ASP A 101 -9.13 -7.44 13.45
CA ASP A 101 -7.76 -7.45 12.95
C ASP A 101 -7.57 -6.40 11.83
N ILE A 102 -8.56 -6.26 10.95
CA ILE A 102 -8.56 -5.22 9.92
C ILE A 102 -8.63 -3.82 10.53
N LEU A 103 -9.50 -3.61 11.54
CA LEU A 103 -9.58 -2.34 12.24
C LEU A 103 -8.26 -1.98 12.92
N SER A 104 -7.62 -2.94 13.58
CA SER A 104 -6.29 -2.75 14.18
C SER A 104 -5.24 -2.38 13.14
N LEU A 105 -5.25 -2.98 11.95
CA LEU A 105 -4.34 -2.62 10.86
C LEU A 105 -4.56 -1.19 10.37
N GLU A 106 -5.82 -0.75 10.28
CA GLU A 106 -6.16 0.63 9.90
C GLU A 106 -5.75 1.63 10.99
N GLU A 107 -6.01 1.32 12.26
CA GLU A 107 -5.56 2.11 13.41
C GLU A 107 -4.04 2.27 13.44
N ASP A 108 -3.30 1.16 13.30
CA ASP A 108 -1.84 1.17 13.22
C ASP A 108 -1.34 2.09 12.10
N TYR A 109 -2.03 2.10 10.95
CA TYR A 109 -1.74 3.03 9.87
C TYR A 109 -1.97 4.50 10.28
N TYR A 110 -3.11 4.85 10.88
CA TYR A 110 -3.37 6.23 11.32
C TYR A 110 -2.41 6.70 12.41
N ASP A 111 -1.96 5.77 13.25
CA ASP A 111 -0.94 5.99 14.28
C ASP A 111 0.48 6.13 13.70
N GLY A 112 0.65 5.95 12.38
CA GLY A 112 1.96 6.03 11.72
C GLY A 112 2.88 4.84 12.02
N LYS A 113 2.33 3.72 12.51
CA LYS A 113 3.11 2.51 12.76
C LYS A 113 3.49 1.87 11.43
N VAL A 114 4.75 1.52 11.32
CA VAL A 114 5.26 0.80 10.15
C VAL A 114 5.03 -0.69 10.37
N ILE A 115 4.29 -1.33 9.47
CA ILE A 115 4.21 -2.79 9.41
C ILE A 115 5.55 -3.30 8.91
N ARG A 116 6.45 -3.57 9.85
CA ARG A 116 7.77 -4.14 9.56
C ARG A 116 7.66 -5.65 9.47
N GLU A 117 8.45 -6.22 8.57
CA GLU A 117 8.79 -7.63 8.64
C GLU A 117 9.54 -7.85 9.95
N ASP A 118 9.24 -8.92 10.69
CA ASP A 118 10.13 -9.40 11.75
C ASP A 118 11.47 -9.73 11.08
N TYR A 119 12.44 -8.81 11.18
CA TYR A 119 13.77 -8.96 10.60
C TYR A 119 14.51 -10.03 11.40
N ASP A 120 14.44 -11.28 10.96
CA ASP A 120 15.13 -12.38 11.60
C ASP A 120 16.58 -12.46 11.09
N GLU A 121 17.53 -11.95 11.87
CA GLU A 121 18.97 -11.94 11.53
C GLU A 121 19.55 -13.35 11.32
N LEU A 122 18.91 -14.38 11.89
CA LEU A 122 19.31 -15.79 11.75
C LEU A 122 19.12 -16.31 10.30
N TYR A 123 18.29 -15.65 9.50
CA TYR A 123 18.05 -15.97 8.09
C TYR A 123 19.03 -15.33 7.12
N LYS A 124 20.19 -14.82 7.59
CA LYS A 124 21.41 -14.73 6.77
C LYS A 124 21.88 -16.13 6.37
N LYS A 125 21.09 -16.84 5.56
CA LYS A 125 21.62 -17.88 4.66
C LYS A 125 22.72 -17.18 3.87
N ASP A 126 23.94 -17.68 4.01
CA ASP A 126 25.22 -17.31 3.38
C ASP A 126 25.18 -16.72 1.95
N ASN A 127 24.43 -15.64 1.72
CA ASN A 127 24.50 -14.77 0.56
C ASN A 127 25.55 -13.69 0.83
N LYS A 128 26.66 -14.05 1.49
CA LYS A 128 27.94 -13.53 1.02
C LYS A 128 28.08 -14.09 -0.39
N ALA A 129 27.56 -13.34 -1.35
CA ALA A 129 28.05 -13.38 -2.71
C ALA A 129 29.57 -13.48 -2.57
N LYS A 130 30.13 -14.61 -3.03
CA LYS A 130 31.56 -14.73 -3.28
C LYS A 130 31.86 -13.71 -4.37
N PHE A 131 31.95 -12.44 -4.01
CA PHE A 131 32.62 -11.45 -4.82
C PHE A 131 34.07 -11.92 -4.84
N VAL A 132 34.41 -12.54 -5.98
CA VAL A 132 35.72 -12.60 -6.63
C VAL A 132 36.90 -12.66 -5.66
N LYS A 133 37.52 -13.84 -5.55
CA LYS A 133 38.97 -13.91 -5.33
C LYS A 133 39.66 -13.74 -6.67
#